data_AF-A0A9J5ZUF3-F1
#
_entry.id   AF-A0A9J5ZUF3-F1
#
_cell.length_a   1.000
_cell.length_b   1.000
_cell.length_c   1.000
_cell.angle_alpha   90.00
_cell.angle_beta   90.00
_cell.angle_gamma   90.00
#
_symmetry.space_group_name_H-M   'P 1'
#
loop_
_entity.id
_entity.type
_entity.pdbx_description
1 polymer ?
#
loop_
_entity_poly.entity_id
_entity_poly.type
_entity_poly.pdbx_seq_one_letter_code
_entity_poly.pdbx_strand_id
1 'polypeptide(L)'
;MDWLNLKDKGSVIYIAFGSYFEISSQLMEEIGQGLLKCGRPFLWVIREGQNEDKTEGKLSCKDELEMQGKIHLWYLLWHVRSGNDQVCNAKLIQDIWKNGVRLDASEGGVVERYEFNRYIEIVMGGKKEGKELRRNAKKWSDLAKEAMKENGTSSVNLQAFANEILLGHKEY
;
A
#
# COMPACT_ATOMS: atom_id res chain seq x y z
N MET A 1 6.85 13.06 -11.66
CA MET A 1 5.55 12.33 -11.53
C MET A 1 4.84 12.20 -12.87
N ASP A 2 5.44 12.66 -13.97
CA ASP A 2 4.76 12.91 -15.25
C ASP A 2 4.28 11.62 -15.92
N TRP A 3 4.98 10.50 -15.73
CA TRP A 3 4.50 9.19 -16.18
C TRP A 3 3.11 8.83 -15.63
N LEU A 4 2.83 9.17 -14.36
CA LEU A 4 1.53 8.89 -13.74
C LEU A 4 0.43 9.83 -14.27
N ASN A 5 0.78 11.09 -14.53
CA ASN A 5 -0.14 12.10 -15.05
C ASN A 5 -0.64 11.76 -16.47
N LEU A 6 0.11 10.94 -17.21
CA LEU A 6 -0.25 10.46 -18.55
C LEU A 6 -1.21 9.26 -18.54
N LYS A 7 -1.57 8.72 -17.37
CA LYS A 7 -2.46 7.56 -17.25
C LYS A 7 -3.87 7.97 -16.88
N ASP A 8 -4.85 7.18 -17.32
CA ASP A 8 -6.24 7.40 -16.97
C ASP A 8 -6.47 7.36 -15.47
N LYS A 9 -7.41 8.19 -14.99
CA LYS A 9 -7.72 8.31 -13.57
C LYS A 9 -8.11 6.96 -12.95
N GLY A 10 -7.36 6.54 -11.94
CA GLY A 10 -7.64 5.32 -11.19
C GLY A 10 -7.40 4.02 -11.97
N SER A 11 -6.57 4.09 -13.04
CA SER A 11 -6.15 2.95 -13.85
C SER A 11 -4.86 2.28 -13.36
N VAL A 12 -3.99 3.02 -12.67
CA VAL A 12 -2.67 2.55 -12.21
C VAL A 12 -2.77 1.78 -10.90
N ILE A 13 -2.15 0.61 -10.84
CA ILE A 13 -1.98 -0.18 -9.61
C ILE A 13 -0.72 0.30 -8.88
N TYR A 14 -0.83 0.68 -7.61
CA TYR A 14 0.33 0.98 -6.77
C TYR A 14 0.64 -0.19 -5.84
N ILE A 15 1.91 -0.60 -5.77
CA ILE A 15 2.36 -1.72 -4.95
C ILE A 15 3.57 -1.28 -4.14
N ALA A 16 3.47 -1.44 -2.82
CA ALA A 16 4.57 -1.22 -1.89
C ALA A 16 4.37 -2.05 -0.61
N PHE A 17 5.47 -2.54 -0.04
CA PHE A 17 5.49 -3.37 1.18
C PHE A 17 5.98 -2.59 2.42
N GLY A 18 5.93 -1.25 2.35
CA GLY A 18 6.41 -0.37 3.41
C GLY A 18 7.93 -0.43 3.61
N SER A 19 8.41 0.25 4.65
CA SER A 19 9.83 0.35 4.99
C SER A 19 10.38 -0.84 5.77
N TYR A 20 9.52 -1.77 6.22
CA TYR A 20 9.93 -2.83 7.13
C TYR A 20 9.97 -4.21 6.48
N PHE A 21 9.02 -4.53 5.60
CA PHE A 21 8.85 -5.89 5.09
C PHE A 21 9.81 -6.17 3.92
N GLU A 22 10.47 -7.32 3.96
CA GLU A 22 11.24 -7.88 2.86
C GLU A 22 10.40 -9.01 2.24
N ILE A 23 10.16 -8.94 0.93
CA ILE A 23 9.40 -9.96 0.21
C ILE A 23 10.35 -11.05 -0.31
N SER A 24 9.93 -12.31 -0.23
CA SER A 24 10.70 -13.43 -0.81
C SER A 24 10.75 -13.30 -2.34
N SER A 25 11.81 -13.83 -2.95
CA SER A 25 11.94 -13.84 -4.42
C SER A 25 10.77 -14.57 -5.09
N GLN A 26 10.24 -15.62 -4.47
CA GLN A 26 9.08 -16.35 -4.97
C GLN A 26 7.82 -15.47 -4.99
N LEU A 27 7.52 -14.75 -3.90
CA LEU A 27 6.38 -13.82 -3.87
C LEU A 27 6.58 -12.67 -4.86
N MET A 28 7.80 -12.17 -5.01
CA MET A 28 8.14 -11.14 -5.99
C MET A 28 7.83 -11.63 -7.42
N GLU A 29 8.23 -12.85 -7.76
CA GLU A 29 7.95 -13.44 -9.08
C GLU A 29 6.44 -13.65 -9.33
N GLU A 30 5.69 -14.16 -8.34
CA GLU A 30 4.24 -14.33 -8.48
C GLU A 30 3.50 -12.99 -8.66
N ILE A 31 3.94 -11.92 -7.98
CA ILE A 31 3.41 -10.57 -8.18
C ILE A 31 3.76 -10.06 -9.58
N GLY A 32 5.01 -10.22 -10.02
CA GLY A 32 5.45 -9.78 -11.35
C GLY A 32 4.65 -10.44 -12.47
N GLN A 33 4.57 -11.77 -12.46
CA GLN A 33 3.76 -12.55 -13.40
C GLN A 33 2.28 -12.20 -13.29
N GLY A 34 1.82 -11.91 -12.08
CA GLY A 34 0.48 -11.44 -11.80
C GLY A 34 0.17 -10.11 -12.51
N LEU A 35 1.07 -9.14 -12.41
CA LEU A 35 0.94 -7.83 -13.05
C LEU A 35 0.96 -7.93 -14.57
N LEU A 36 1.86 -8.71 -15.15
CA LEU A 36 1.91 -8.91 -16.61
C LEU A 36 0.59 -9.46 -17.13
N LYS A 37 0.03 -10.45 -16.44
CA LYS A 37 -1.26 -11.02 -16.80
C LYS A 37 -2.42 -10.03 -16.68
N CYS A 38 -2.41 -9.12 -15.71
CA CYS A 38 -3.49 -8.16 -15.55
C CYS A 38 -3.50 -7.09 -16.67
N GLY A 39 -2.34 -6.86 -17.33
CA GLY A 39 -2.19 -5.89 -18.43
C GLY A 39 -2.41 -4.42 -18.03
N ARG A 40 -2.60 -4.12 -16.74
CA ARG A 40 -2.83 -2.75 -16.26
C ARG A 40 -1.51 -2.04 -16.01
N PRO A 41 -1.45 -0.71 -16.22
CA PRO A 41 -0.29 0.05 -15.80
C PRO A 41 -0.12 -0.06 -14.29
N PHE A 42 1.12 -0.17 -13.83
CA PHE A 42 1.43 -0.24 -12.41
C PHE A 42 2.64 0.63 -12.05
N LEU A 43 2.71 1.01 -10.78
CA LEU A 43 3.88 1.60 -10.14
C LEU A 43 4.26 0.69 -8.97
N TRP A 44 5.36 -0.04 -9.09
CA TRP A 44 5.82 -0.98 -8.06
C TRP A 44 7.11 -0.49 -7.43
N VAL A 45 7.08 -0.27 -6.12
CA VAL A 45 8.26 0.03 -5.32
C VAL A 45 8.90 -1.29 -4.86
N ILE A 46 10.09 -1.58 -5.41
CA ILE A 46 10.88 -2.76 -5.06
C ILE A 46 12.06 -2.30 -4.21
N ARG A 47 12.42 -3.10 -3.21
CA ARG A 47 13.54 -2.82 -2.31
C ARG A 47 14.69 -3.74 -2.66
N GLU A 48 15.88 -3.18 -2.78
CA GLU A 48 17.11 -3.97 -2.89
C GLU A 48 17.65 -4.26 -1.49
N GLY A 49 17.96 -5.53 -1.22
CA GLY A 49 18.59 -5.96 0.04
C GLY A 49 20.06 -5.53 0.08
N GLN A 50 20.62 -5.36 1.28
CA GLN A 50 22.02 -4.94 1.47
C GLN A 50 23.06 -6.04 1.20
N ASN A 51 22.65 -7.26 0.89
CA ASN A 51 23.58 -8.32 0.52
C ASN A 51 23.93 -8.18 -0.96
N GLU A 52 25.21 -7.95 -1.25
CA GLU A 52 25.88 -7.87 -2.56
C GLU A 52 25.84 -9.20 -3.35
N ASP A 53 24.70 -9.90 -3.36
CA ASP A 53 24.41 -10.93 -4.34
C ASP A 53 23.33 -10.40 -5.30
N LYS A 54 23.82 -9.68 -6.30
CA LYS A 54 23.28 -9.52 -7.67
C LYS A 54 21.76 -9.40 -7.76
N THR A 55 21.25 -8.17 -7.65
CA THR A 55 19.88 -7.82 -8.09
C THR A 55 19.71 -7.78 -9.62
N GLU A 56 20.79 -7.90 -10.38
CA GLU A 56 20.76 -8.32 -11.78
C GLU A 56 20.40 -9.83 -11.85
N GLY A 57 19.11 -10.15 -11.68
CA GLY A 57 18.58 -11.52 -11.80
C GLY A 57 17.38 -11.89 -10.92
N LYS A 58 16.81 -10.98 -10.10
CA LYS A 58 15.75 -11.35 -9.13
C LYS A 58 14.34 -11.52 -9.69
N LEU A 59 14.02 -10.87 -10.81
CA LEU A 59 12.71 -10.96 -11.46
C LEU A 59 12.95 -11.48 -12.87
N SER A 60 12.40 -12.65 -13.17
CA SER A 60 12.59 -13.27 -14.48
C SER A 60 11.94 -12.46 -15.61
N CYS A 61 10.93 -11.67 -15.25
CA CYS A 61 10.08 -10.91 -16.17
C CYS A 61 10.28 -9.39 -16.06
N LYS A 62 11.47 -8.93 -15.66
CA LYS A 62 11.75 -7.51 -15.39
C LYS A 62 11.56 -6.63 -16.64
N ASP A 63 12.08 -7.07 -17.79
CA ASP A 63 12.05 -6.27 -19.01
C ASP A 63 10.60 -6.08 -19.50
N GLU A 64 9.78 -7.13 -19.46
CA GLU A 64 8.36 -7.05 -19.80
C GLU A 64 7.59 -6.16 -18.82
N LEU A 65 7.94 -6.22 -17.53
CA LEU A 65 7.33 -5.38 -16.49
C LEU A 65 7.63 -3.90 -16.75
N GLU A 66 8.84 -3.55 -17.15
CA GLU A 66 9.22 -2.17 -17.47
C GLU A 66 8.56 -1.65 -18.76
N MET A 67 8.15 -2.52 -19.67
CA MET A 67 7.32 -2.14 -20.82
C MET A 67 5.87 -1.79 -20.40
N GLN A 68 5.31 -2.49 -19.42
CA GLN A 68 3.92 -2.31 -19.00
C GLN A 68 3.73 -1.25 -17.91
N GLY A 69 4.70 -1.14 -16.99
CA GLY A 69 4.60 -0.33 -15.79
C GLY A 69 5.91 0.36 -15.45
N LYS A 70 5.95 0.98 -14.27
CA LYS A 70 7.14 1.62 -13.74
C LYS A 70 7.58 0.90 -12.46
N ILE A 71 8.83 0.46 -12.45
CA ILE A 71 9.49 -0.05 -11.24
C ILE A 71 10.31 1.09 -10.64
N HIS A 72 10.22 1.25 -9.33
CA HIS A 72 11.06 2.17 -8.58
C HIS A 72 11.84 1.40 -7.51
N LEU A 73 13.17 1.45 -7.60
CA LEU A 73 14.04 0.82 -6.63
C LEU A 73 14.29 1.78 -5.46
N TRP A 74 14.04 1.31 -4.23
CA TRP A 74 14.25 2.08 -3.01
C TRP A 74 15.34 1.46 -2.14
N TYR A 75 16.34 2.27 -1.76
CA TYR A 75 17.43 1.88 -0.85
C TYR A 75 17.13 2.29 0.59
N LEU A 76 17.41 1.40 1.55
CA LEU A 76 17.28 1.69 2.97
C LEU A 76 18.48 2.45 3.51
N LEU A 77 18.20 3.56 4.20
CA LEU A 77 19.01 4.04 5.31
C LEU A 77 18.17 3.84 6.59
N TRP A 78 18.62 2.92 7.43
CA TRP A 78 18.13 2.57 8.79
C TRP A 78 16.91 1.63 8.92
N HIS A 79 17.13 0.50 9.59
CA HIS A 79 16.09 -0.42 10.07
C HIS A 79 15.64 0.00 11.47
N VAL A 80 14.39 0.41 11.61
CA VAL A 80 13.72 0.52 12.93
C VAL A 80 12.81 -0.69 13.07
N ARG A 81 13.11 -1.59 14.02
CA ARG A 81 12.21 -2.69 14.41
C ARG A 81 11.17 -2.14 15.37
N SER A 82 9.91 -2.08 14.96
CA SER A 82 8.77 -1.84 15.83
C SER A 82 7.75 -2.98 15.66
N GLY A 83 7.00 -3.31 16.72
CA GLY A 83 5.98 -4.35 16.69
C GLY A 83 4.92 -4.07 15.61
N ASN A 84 4.51 -5.10 14.87
CA ASN A 84 3.73 -4.92 13.65
C ASN A 84 2.23 -5.15 13.88
N ASP A 85 1.43 -4.09 13.78
CA ASP A 85 -0.03 -4.08 13.87
C ASP A 85 -0.73 -4.34 12.52
N GLN A 86 0.03 -4.67 11.46
CA GLN A 86 -0.48 -4.89 10.10
C GLN A 86 -1.63 -5.90 10.03
N VAL A 87 -1.62 -6.96 10.86
CA VAL A 87 -2.73 -7.94 10.89
C VAL A 87 -4.01 -7.30 11.42
N CYS A 88 -3.91 -6.49 12.48
CA CYS A 88 -5.04 -5.73 13.02
C CYS A 88 -5.53 -4.70 12.00
N ASN A 89 -4.62 -3.95 11.38
CA ASN A 89 -4.94 -2.95 10.37
C ASN A 89 -5.62 -3.57 9.14
N ALA A 90 -5.15 -4.73 8.67
CA ALA A 90 -5.79 -5.47 7.58
C ALA A 90 -7.22 -5.88 7.93
N LYS A 91 -7.46 -6.31 9.18
CA LYS A 91 -8.80 -6.65 9.68
C LYS A 91 -9.71 -5.42 9.73
N LEU A 92 -9.20 -4.27 10.18
CA LEU A 92 -9.97 -3.01 10.17
C LEU A 92 -10.34 -2.59 8.75
N ILE A 93 -9.37 -2.62 7.82
CA ILE A 93 -9.56 -2.29 6.40
C ILE A 93 -10.66 -3.14 5.76
N GLN A 94 -10.65 -4.45 6.01
CA GLN A 94 -11.60 -5.37 5.42
C GLN A 94 -12.97 -5.33 6.12
N ASP A 95 -13.00 -5.49 7.45
CA ASP A 95 -14.23 -5.82 8.18
C ASP A 95 -14.98 -4.56 8.63
N ILE A 96 -14.25 -3.51 8.99
CA ILE A 96 -14.81 -2.27 9.57
C ILE A 96 -14.92 -1.18 8.51
N TRP A 97 -13.80 -0.82 7.88
CA TRP A 97 -13.77 0.26 6.90
C TRP A 97 -14.29 -0.17 5.54
N LYS A 98 -14.21 -1.47 5.23
CA LYS A 98 -14.71 -2.09 3.99
C LYS A 98 -14.18 -1.38 2.75
N ASN A 99 -12.90 -0.99 2.78
CA ASN A 99 -12.24 -0.24 1.71
C ASN A 99 -11.01 -0.96 1.13
N GLY A 100 -10.75 -2.19 1.55
CA GLY A 100 -9.74 -3.06 0.97
C GLY A 100 -10.11 -4.54 1.08
N VAL A 101 -9.30 -5.36 0.42
CA VAL A 101 -9.39 -6.82 0.42
C VAL A 101 -8.12 -7.38 1.03
N ARG A 102 -8.22 -8.49 1.75
CA ARG A 102 -7.06 -9.24 2.23
C ARG A 102 -6.75 -10.36 1.25
N LEU A 103 -5.49 -10.50 0.88
CA LEU A 103 -5.06 -11.64 0.07
C LEU A 103 -4.89 -12.86 0.96
N ASP A 104 -5.33 -14.02 0.46
CA ASP A 104 -5.06 -15.31 1.07
C ASP A 104 -3.68 -15.76 0.62
N ALA A 105 -2.75 -15.82 1.57
CA ALA A 105 -1.41 -16.34 1.35
C ALA A 105 -1.34 -17.79 1.83
N SER A 106 -0.49 -18.59 1.18
CA SER A 106 -0.13 -19.93 1.65
C SER A 106 0.57 -19.87 3.01
N GLU A 107 0.79 -21.02 3.64
CA GLU A 107 1.57 -21.11 4.90
C GLU A 107 2.97 -20.48 4.78
N GLY A 108 3.55 -20.44 3.58
CA GLY A 108 4.82 -19.78 3.27
C GLY A 108 4.73 -18.26 3.06
N GLY A 109 3.56 -17.65 3.24
CA GLY A 109 3.34 -16.22 3.00
C GLY A 109 3.35 -15.82 1.52
N VAL A 110 3.23 -16.79 0.61
CA VAL A 110 3.22 -16.56 -0.85
C VAL A 110 1.78 -16.53 -1.35
N VAL A 111 1.46 -15.53 -2.16
CA VAL A 111 0.19 -15.45 -2.90
C VAL A 111 0.46 -15.84 -4.34
N GLU A 112 -0.27 -16.82 -4.86
CA GLU A 112 -0.13 -17.26 -6.25
C GLU A 112 -0.63 -16.18 -7.23
N ARG A 113 0.01 -16.08 -8.40
CA ARG A 113 -0.29 -15.08 -9.43
C ARG A 113 -1.75 -15.05 -9.87
N TYR A 114 -2.43 -16.20 -9.88
CA TYR A 114 -3.83 -16.30 -10.28
C TYR A 114 -4.75 -15.70 -9.21
N GLU A 115 -4.49 -15.99 -7.94
CA GLU A 115 -5.19 -15.37 -6.82
C GLU A 115 -4.90 -13.87 -6.74
N PHE A 116 -3.64 -13.47 -6.92
CA PHE A 116 -3.27 -12.06 -7.00
C PHE A 116 -4.05 -11.31 -8.10
N ASN A 117 -4.16 -11.89 -9.30
CA ASN A 117 -4.98 -11.35 -10.39
C ASN A 117 -6.47 -11.28 -10.05
N ARG A 118 -7.01 -12.31 -9.39
CA ARG A 118 -8.41 -12.31 -8.94
C ARG A 118 -8.69 -11.11 -8.03
N TYR A 119 -7.78 -10.82 -7.11
CA TYR A 119 -7.88 -9.64 -6.24
C TYR A 119 -7.75 -8.31 -7.00
N ILE A 120 -6.83 -8.22 -7.98
CA ILE A 120 -6.76 -7.05 -8.87
C ILE A 120 -8.11 -6.85 -9.57
N GLU A 121 -8.72 -7.89 -10.11
CA GLU A 121 -10.00 -7.78 -10.80
C GLU A 121 -11.17 -7.40 -9.88
N ILE A 122 -11.16 -7.84 -8.62
CA ILE A 122 -12.13 -7.37 -7.62
C ILE A 122 -12.02 -5.85 -7.40
N VAL A 123 -10.79 -5.34 -7.25
CA VAL A 123 -10.53 -3.93 -6.91
C VAL A 123 -10.61 -3.01 -8.14
N MET A 124 -10.14 -3.49 -9.30
CA MET A 124 -9.88 -2.70 -10.51
C MET A 124 -10.80 -3.04 -11.69
N GLY A 125 -11.49 -4.18 -11.69
CA GLY A 125 -12.30 -4.68 -12.80
C GLY A 125 -13.61 -3.93 -13.05
N GLY A 126 -13.88 -2.82 -12.36
CA GLY A 126 -15.07 -1.98 -12.57
C GLY A 126 -16.40 -2.59 -12.11
N LYS A 127 -16.36 -3.76 -11.46
CA LYS A 127 -17.52 -4.46 -10.88
C LYS A 127 -18.06 -3.73 -9.65
N LYS A 128 -19.22 -4.16 -9.17
CA LYS A 128 -19.93 -3.54 -8.04
C LYS A 128 -19.07 -3.53 -6.78
N GLU A 129 -18.35 -4.61 -6.54
CA GLU A 129 -17.46 -4.80 -5.39
C GLU A 129 -16.37 -3.72 -5.35
N GLY A 130 -15.57 -3.59 -6.41
CA GLY A 130 -14.52 -2.57 -6.49
C GLY A 130 -15.05 -1.13 -6.42
N LYS A 131 -16.22 -0.86 -7.00
CA LYS A 131 -16.88 0.46 -6.89
C LYS A 131 -17.27 0.77 -5.44
N GLU A 132 -17.76 -0.22 -4.70
CA GLU A 132 -18.13 -0.08 -3.30
C GLU A 132 -16.90 0.17 -2.42
N LEU A 133 -15.78 -0.55 -2.64
CA LEU A 133 -14.51 -0.30 -1.95
C LEU A 133 -14.05 1.15 -2.11
N ARG A 134 -14.07 1.68 -3.35
CA ARG A 134 -13.69 3.08 -3.63
C ARG A 134 -14.64 4.09 -2.98
N ARG A 135 -15.94 3.80 -2.95
CA ARG A 135 -16.94 4.64 -2.27
C ARG A 135 -16.68 4.72 -0.77
N ASN A 136 -16.37 3.59 -0.14
CA ASN A 136 -16.01 3.52 1.27
C ASN A 136 -14.68 4.23 1.55
N ALA A 137 -13.65 4.04 0.72
CA ALA A 137 -12.41 4.78 0.81
C ALA A 137 -12.64 6.30 0.76
N LYS A 138 -13.48 6.77 -0.17
CA LYS A 138 -13.83 8.19 -0.26
C LYS A 138 -14.57 8.69 0.99
N LYS A 139 -15.56 7.94 1.48
CA LYS A 139 -16.27 8.28 2.72
C LYS A 139 -15.31 8.50 3.89
N TRP A 140 -14.39 7.55 4.12
CA TRP A 140 -13.41 7.66 5.20
C TRP A 140 -12.41 8.80 4.96
N SER A 141 -12.00 9.02 3.71
CA SER A 141 -11.14 10.16 3.36
C SER A 141 -11.81 11.50 3.65
N ASP A 142 -13.10 11.65 3.33
CA ASP A 142 -13.84 12.89 3.57
C ASP A 142 -14.00 13.11 5.08
N LEU A 143 -14.37 12.09 5.86
CA LEU A 143 -14.47 12.18 7.32
C LEU A 143 -13.13 12.56 7.98
N ALA A 144 -12.03 11.95 7.55
CA ALA A 144 -10.70 12.27 8.07
C ALA A 144 -10.33 13.73 7.77
N LYS A 145 -10.65 14.24 6.58
CA LYS A 145 -10.43 15.65 6.23
C LYS A 145 -11.27 16.57 7.10
N GLU A 146 -12.55 16.28 7.30
CA GLU A 146 -13.43 17.08 8.17
C GLU A 146 -12.89 17.15 9.61
N ALA A 147 -12.46 16.02 10.17
CA ALA A 147 -11.90 15.98 11.53
C ALA A 147 -10.61 16.80 11.68
N MET A 148 -9.83 16.93 10.60
CA MET A 148 -8.55 17.64 10.57
C MET A 148 -8.65 19.12 10.16
N LYS A 149 -9.84 19.61 9.76
CA LYS A 149 -10.03 21.04 9.47
C LYS A 149 -9.83 21.90 10.72
N GLU A 150 -9.66 23.20 10.51
CA GLU A 150 -9.72 24.19 11.58
C GLU A 150 -11.06 24.04 12.34
N ASN A 151 -10.99 23.96 13.67
CA ASN A 151 -12.11 23.64 14.57
C ASN A 151 -12.72 22.23 14.39
N GLY A 152 -12.10 21.34 13.63
CA GLY A 152 -12.46 19.93 13.53
C GLY A 152 -12.09 19.16 14.80
N THR A 153 -12.73 18.01 15.02
CA THR A 153 -12.58 17.24 16.27
C THR A 153 -11.14 16.85 16.58
N SER A 154 -10.34 16.45 15.59
CA SER A 154 -8.94 16.11 15.80
C SER A 154 -8.08 17.34 16.08
N SER A 155 -8.37 18.47 15.42
CA SER A 155 -7.69 19.75 15.66
C SER A 155 -7.94 20.27 17.08
N VAL A 156 -9.20 20.26 17.51
CA VAL A 156 -9.61 20.67 18.87
C VAL A 156 -8.97 19.77 19.92
N ASN A 157 -9.00 18.44 19.73
CA ASN A 157 -8.39 17.51 20.68
C ASN A 157 -6.86 17.70 20.76
N LEU A 158 -6.19 17.90 19.63
CA LEU A 158 -4.75 18.15 19.62
C LEU A 158 -4.40 19.48 20.31
N GLN A 159 -5.22 20.52 20.11
CA GLN A 159 -5.05 21.81 20.78
C GLN A 159 -5.27 21.68 22.29
N ALA A 160 -6.29 20.95 22.73
CA ALA A 160 -6.54 20.69 24.15
C ALA A 160 -5.36 19.95 24.79
N PHE A 161 -4.85 18.92 24.15
CA PHE A 161 -3.66 18.19 24.59
C PHE A 161 -2.41 19.09 24.67
N ALA A 162 -2.16 19.91 23.64
CA ALA A 162 -1.03 20.85 23.64
C ALA A 162 -1.16 21.89 24.77
N ASN A 163 -2.37 22.41 25.01
CA ASN A 163 -2.63 23.34 26.10
C ASN A 163 -2.39 22.70 27.47
N GLU A 164 -2.77 21.43 27.67
CA GLU A 164 -2.51 20.69 28.90
C GLU A 164 -1.01 20.60 29.20
N ILE A 165 -0.18 20.26 28.20
CA ILE A 165 1.27 20.22 28.36
C ILE A 165 1.82 21.62 28.67
N LEU A 166 1.42 22.64 27.91
CA LEU A 166 1.95 23.99 28.04
C LEU A 166 1.53 24.69 29.35
N LEU A 167 0.33 24.40 29.86
CA LEU A 167 -0.19 24.96 31.11
C LEU A 167 0.25 24.15 32.33
N GLY A 168 0.44 22.82 32.20
CA GLY A 168 0.97 21.96 33.26
C GLY A 168 2.44 22.23 33.61
N HIS A 169 3.19 22.90 32.74
CA HIS A 169 4.56 23.35 33.01
C HIS A 169 4.64 24.71 33.75
N LYS A 170 3.52 25.39 34.04
CA LYS A 170 3.53 26.68 34.76
C LYS A 170 3.37 26.58 36.27
N GLU A 171 3.24 25.37 36.83
CA GLU A 171 3.08 25.14 38.28
C GLU A 171 4.33 24.55 38.98
N TYR A 172 5.52 24.65 38.37
CA TYR A 172 6.81 24.31 39.01
C TYR A 172 7.84 25.43 38.88
#